data_AF-T0F8B7-F1
#
_entry.id   AF-T0F8B7-F1
#
_cell.length_a   1.000
_cell.length_b   1.000
_cell.length_c   1.000
_cell.angle_alpha   90.00
_cell.angle_beta   90.00
_cell.angle_gamma   90.00
#
_symmetry.space_group_name_H-M   'P 1'
#
loop_
_entity.id
_entity.type
_entity.pdbx_description
1 polymer ?
#
loop_
_entity_poly.entity_id
_entity_poly.type
_entity_poly.pdbx_seq_one_letter_code
_entity_poly.pdbx_strand_id
1 'polypeptide(L)'
;MKVRFLYPIWFLTVTSLGCSVSPEIIAHKIFLAHGGTSFDKVKELKFTFVVWTPEKELVRRTWTWAPKTQDVSFLDGEKEFRYNRNQIDDASKETEAKFINDSYWLLFPFHLAWDSGVTLTYDGPQPRPDGKGPLRRLSIKYPEQGGFTPGDLYRLYYDSDYKIRYWTYHKNGASEPTRATSWEEYATIGSIPFSLERNGPNGTFKILFQDVTVSH
;
A
#
# COMPACT_ATOMS: atom_id res chain seq x y z
N MET A 1 -72.17 -22.29 -19.14
CA MET A 1 -71.05 -22.73 -18.28
C MET A 1 -69.79 -22.04 -18.79
N LYS A 2 -69.24 -21.05 -18.07
CA LYS A 2 -68.16 -20.16 -18.57
C LYS A 2 -66.79 -20.82 -18.40
N VAL A 3 -66.04 -20.95 -19.48
CA VAL A 3 -64.63 -21.37 -19.49
C VAL A 3 -63.75 -20.13 -19.34
N ARG A 4 -62.89 -20.08 -18.32
CA ARG A 4 -61.88 -19.03 -18.11
C ARG A 4 -60.53 -19.53 -18.61
N PHE A 5 -59.95 -18.86 -19.59
CA PHE A 5 -58.56 -19.03 -19.99
C PHE A 5 -57.65 -18.22 -19.07
N LEU A 6 -56.67 -18.88 -18.45
CA LEU A 6 -55.58 -18.26 -17.70
C LEU A 6 -54.42 -18.01 -18.66
N TYR A 7 -54.02 -16.75 -18.82
CA TYR A 7 -52.80 -16.38 -19.54
C TYR A 7 -51.58 -16.53 -18.63
N PRO A 8 -50.46 -17.13 -19.08
CA PRO A 8 -49.24 -17.18 -18.31
C PRO A 8 -48.54 -15.82 -18.36
N ILE A 9 -48.34 -15.21 -17.19
CA ILE A 9 -47.51 -14.01 -17.01
C ILE A 9 -46.06 -14.46 -17.08
N TRP A 10 -45.36 -14.10 -18.15
CA TRP A 10 -43.92 -14.26 -18.26
C TRP A 10 -43.24 -13.15 -17.46
N PHE A 11 -42.58 -13.51 -16.34
CA PHE A 11 -41.65 -12.60 -15.68
C PHE A 11 -40.37 -12.52 -16.52
N LEU A 12 -40.17 -11.38 -17.19
CA LEU A 12 -38.85 -11.02 -17.72
C LEU A 12 -37.93 -10.70 -16.54
N THR A 13 -36.98 -11.59 -16.25
CA THR A 13 -35.84 -11.27 -15.39
C THR A 13 -34.91 -10.34 -16.14
N VAL A 14 -34.94 -9.05 -15.78
CA VAL A 14 -33.92 -8.09 -16.20
C VAL A 14 -32.65 -8.40 -15.42
N THR A 15 -31.72 -9.13 -16.03
CA THR A 15 -30.35 -9.23 -15.53
C THR A 15 -29.66 -7.90 -15.79
N SER A 16 -29.48 -7.09 -14.75
CA SER A 16 -28.58 -5.95 -14.84
C SER A 16 -27.15 -6.49 -15.00
N LEU A 17 -26.60 -6.39 -16.19
CA LEU A 17 -25.16 -6.49 -16.41
C LEU A 17 -24.52 -5.26 -15.74
N GLY A 18 -24.36 -5.33 -14.42
CA GLY A 18 -23.55 -4.36 -13.68
C GLY A 18 -22.13 -4.42 -14.22
N CYS A 19 -21.66 -3.31 -14.78
CA CYS A 19 -20.28 -3.18 -15.22
C CYS A 19 -19.39 -3.22 -13.96
N SER A 20 -18.93 -4.42 -13.58
CA SER A 20 -18.05 -4.59 -12.43
C SER A 20 -16.68 -4.01 -12.78
N VAL A 21 -16.26 -2.98 -12.07
CA VAL A 21 -14.89 -2.44 -12.22
C VAL A 21 -13.91 -3.48 -11.70
N SER A 22 -13.01 -3.96 -12.55
CA SER A 22 -11.97 -4.93 -12.16
C SER A 22 -11.04 -4.31 -11.10
N PRO A 23 -10.86 -4.95 -9.93
CA PRO A 23 -9.91 -4.50 -8.90
C PRO A 23 -8.48 -4.39 -9.42
N GLU A 24 -8.08 -5.24 -10.36
CA GLU A 24 -6.76 -5.26 -10.99
C GLU A 24 -6.52 -3.99 -11.82
N ILE A 25 -7.54 -3.53 -12.56
CA ILE A 25 -7.47 -2.26 -13.30
C ILE A 25 -7.29 -1.09 -12.32
N ILE A 26 -7.96 -1.11 -11.17
CA ILE A 26 -7.82 -0.07 -10.14
C ILE A 26 -6.43 -0.11 -9.54
N ALA A 27 -5.93 -1.29 -9.16
CA ALA A 27 -4.60 -1.50 -8.63
C ALA A 27 -3.53 -0.95 -9.58
N HIS A 28 -3.66 -1.26 -10.88
CA HIS A 28 -2.76 -0.73 -11.90
C HIS A 28 -2.85 0.79 -12.04
N LYS A 29 -4.04 1.40 -11.95
CA LYS A 29 -4.16 2.87 -11.97
C LYS A 29 -3.52 3.54 -10.76
N ILE A 30 -3.65 2.94 -9.57
CA ILE A 30 -2.95 3.41 -8.36
C ILE A 30 -1.44 3.28 -8.57
N PHE A 31 -0.95 2.13 -9.03
CA PHE A 31 0.46 1.93 -9.37
C PHE A 31 1.00 3.01 -10.33
N LEU A 32 0.29 3.29 -11.42
CA LEU A 32 0.66 4.33 -12.39
C LEU A 32 0.64 5.73 -11.78
N ALA A 33 -0.36 6.07 -10.97
CA ALA A 33 -0.46 7.37 -10.31
C ALA A 33 0.69 7.64 -9.33
N HIS A 34 1.40 6.59 -8.89
CA HIS A 34 2.56 6.68 -8.01
C HIS A 34 3.88 6.45 -8.77
N GLY A 35 3.90 6.60 -10.10
CA GLY A 35 5.14 6.57 -10.88
C GLY A 35 5.58 5.16 -11.30
N GLY A 36 4.66 4.20 -11.35
CA GLY A 36 4.92 2.82 -11.78
C GLY A 36 5.75 2.67 -13.05
N THR A 37 5.50 3.48 -14.09
CA THR A 37 6.27 3.46 -15.35
C THR A 37 7.69 4.02 -15.24
N SER A 38 7.95 4.80 -14.21
CA SER A 38 9.23 5.45 -13.97
C SER A 38 10.13 4.63 -13.07
N PHE A 39 9.56 3.83 -12.17
CA PHE A 39 10.32 3.08 -11.16
C PHE A 39 11.31 2.08 -11.78
N ASP A 40 10.97 1.51 -12.94
CA ASP A 40 11.87 0.61 -13.67
C ASP A 40 13.18 1.28 -14.12
N LYS A 41 13.27 2.60 -14.10
CA LYS A 41 14.49 3.35 -14.45
C LYS A 41 15.32 3.72 -13.22
N VAL A 42 14.83 3.45 -12.01
CA VAL A 42 15.54 3.80 -10.77
C VAL A 42 16.80 2.94 -10.64
N LYS A 43 17.93 3.61 -10.47
CA LYS A 43 19.22 2.99 -10.13
C LYS A 43 19.43 2.93 -8.62
N GLU A 44 19.03 3.98 -7.91
CA GLU A 44 19.14 4.07 -6.46
C GLU A 44 17.97 4.87 -5.87
N LEU A 45 17.42 4.37 -4.78
CA LEU A 45 16.47 5.06 -3.91
C LEU A 45 17.09 5.19 -2.51
N LYS A 46 17.20 6.41 -2.02
CA LYS A 46 17.57 6.70 -0.63
C LYS A 46 16.38 7.31 0.09
N PHE A 47 16.20 6.96 1.36
CA PHE A 47 15.21 7.59 2.25
C PHE A 47 15.56 7.37 3.73
N THR A 48 15.12 8.29 4.57
CA THR A 48 15.17 8.18 6.04
C THR A 48 13.76 7.94 6.57
N PHE A 49 13.52 6.77 7.15
CA PHE A 49 12.29 6.40 7.83
C PHE A 49 12.33 6.84 9.28
N VAL A 50 11.37 7.69 9.69
CA VAL A 50 11.29 8.23 11.05
C VAL A 50 9.91 7.98 11.64
N VAL A 51 9.86 7.50 12.90
CA VAL A 51 8.61 7.31 13.64
C VAL A 51 8.60 8.21 14.87
N TRP A 52 7.54 8.99 15.01
CA TRP A 52 7.32 9.91 16.14
C TRP A 52 6.05 9.56 16.89
N THR A 53 6.06 9.76 18.20
CA THR A 53 4.86 9.94 19.03
C THR A 53 4.80 11.39 19.50
N PRO A 54 3.71 11.84 20.15
CA PRO A 54 3.65 13.17 20.75
C PRO A 54 4.81 13.45 21.73
N GLU A 55 5.38 12.42 22.34
CA GLU A 55 6.42 12.55 23.37
C GLU A 55 7.84 12.57 22.79
N LYS A 56 8.14 11.77 21.75
CA LYS A 56 9.52 11.62 21.25
C LYS A 56 9.62 10.92 19.89
N GLU A 57 10.82 10.99 19.31
CA GLU A 57 11.27 10.12 18.22
C GLU A 57 11.47 8.70 18.77
N LEU A 58 10.90 7.70 18.10
CA LEU A 58 11.07 6.28 18.46
C LEU A 58 12.06 5.57 17.54
N VAL A 59 12.10 5.94 16.27
CA VAL A 59 12.87 5.26 15.23
C VAL A 59 13.39 6.29 14.25
N ARG A 60 14.65 6.13 13.86
CA ARG A 60 15.26 6.78 12.70
C ARG A 60 16.16 5.77 12.01
N ARG A 61 15.89 5.50 10.73
CA ARG A 61 16.67 4.56 9.91
C ARG A 61 16.84 5.10 8.51
N THR A 62 18.07 5.24 8.06
CA THR A 62 18.37 5.68 6.69
C THR A 62 18.77 4.50 5.83
N TRP A 63 18.09 4.37 4.69
CA TRP A 63 18.25 3.29 3.73
C TRP A 63 18.75 3.85 2.41
N THR A 64 19.64 3.12 1.76
CA THR A 64 19.96 3.28 0.33
C THR A 64 19.74 1.94 -0.34
N TRP A 65 18.98 1.91 -1.42
CA TRP A 65 18.64 0.68 -2.14
C TRP A 65 18.86 0.85 -3.63
N ALA A 66 19.63 -0.07 -4.22
CA ALA A 66 19.80 -0.19 -5.65
C ALA A 66 18.90 -1.32 -6.18
N PRO A 67 17.67 -1.05 -6.68
CA PRO A 67 16.70 -2.10 -7.05
C PRO A 67 17.17 -3.00 -8.19
N LYS A 68 18.11 -2.57 -9.03
CA LYS A 68 18.62 -3.39 -10.14
C LYS A 68 19.59 -4.47 -9.70
N THR A 69 20.43 -4.18 -8.72
CA THR A 69 21.40 -5.13 -8.17
C THR A 69 20.91 -5.79 -6.89
N GLN A 70 19.86 -5.23 -6.26
CA GLN A 70 19.34 -5.59 -4.95
C GLN A 70 20.31 -5.31 -3.80
N ASP A 71 21.28 -4.42 -3.99
CA ASP A 71 22.14 -3.96 -2.90
C ASP A 71 21.38 -3.01 -1.99
N VAL A 72 21.49 -3.24 -0.68
CA VAL A 72 20.92 -2.38 0.36
C VAL A 72 22.02 -1.95 1.30
N SER A 73 22.03 -0.66 1.65
CA SER A 73 22.79 -0.14 2.78
C SER A 73 21.87 0.49 3.82
N PHE A 74 22.29 0.37 5.08
CA PHE A 74 21.62 0.83 6.27
C PHE A 74 22.60 1.61 7.13
N LEU A 75 22.22 2.81 7.58
CA LEU A 75 23.02 3.59 8.52
C LEU A 75 22.35 3.60 9.90
N ASP A 76 23.09 3.11 10.91
CA ASP A 76 22.72 3.19 12.33
C ASP A 76 23.79 4.01 13.08
N GLY A 77 23.51 5.31 13.26
CA GLY A 77 24.52 6.26 13.74
C GLY A 77 25.70 6.35 12.76
N GLU A 78 26.89 5.92 13.19
CA GLU A 78 28.10 5.90 12.35
C GLU A 78 28.35 4.55 11.67
N LYS A 79 27.61 3.51 12.06
CA LYS A 79 27.84 2.15 11.54
C LYS A 79 27.00 1.93 10.29
N GLU A 80 27.68 1.61 9.20
CA GLU A 80 27.03 1.20 7.96
C GLU A 80 26.97 -0.34 7.86
N PHE A 81 25.79 -0.85 7.52
CA PHE A 81 25.58 -2.25 7.19
C PHE A 81 25.20 -2.35 5.71
N ARG A 82 25.80 -3.29 4.99
CA ARG A 82 25.53 -3.54 3.58
C ARG A 82 25.27 -5.02 3.35
N TYR A 83 24.30 -5.32 2.52
CA TYR A 83 23.97 -6.69 2.11
C TYR A 83 23.26 -6.67 0.76
N ASN A 84 23.16 -7.84 0.12
CA ASN A 84 22.44 -8.01 -1.12
C ASN A 84 21.18 -8.86 -0.89
N ARG A 85 20.01 -8.39 -1.32
CA ARG A 85 18.74 -9.08 -1.04
C ARG A 85 18.58 -10.42 -1.77
N ASN A 86 19.37 -10.67 -2.82
CA ASN A 86 19.41 -11.97 -3.48
C ASN A 86 20.27 -12.99 -2.73
N GLN A 87 21.03 -12.56 -1.71
CA GLN A 87 21.98 -13.38 -0.95
C GLN A 87 21.91 -13.03 0.54
N ILE A 88 20.76 -13.31 1.17
CA ILE A 88 20.56 -13.07 2.60
C ILE A 88 21.26 -14.16 3.42
N ASP A 89 22.22 -13.75 4.24
CA ASP A 89 22.81 -14.57 5.30
C ASP A 89 22.11 -14.35 6.65
N ASP A 90 22.45 -15.16 7.66
CA ASP A 90 21.84 -15.07 8.99
C ASP A 90 22.07 -13.71 9.66
N ALA A 91 23.21 -13.06 9.39
CA ALA A 91 23.55 -11.75 9.94
C ALA A 91 22.68 -10.62 9.35
N SER A 92 22.21 -10.77 8.11
CA SER A 92 21.45 -9.76 7.39
C SER A 92 19.93 -9.89 7.57
N LYS A 93 19.43 -11.03 8.07
CA LYS A 93 17.99 -11.31 8.20
C LYS A 93 17.22 -10.24 8.97
N GLU A 94 17.75 -9.78 10.11
CA GLU A 94 17.07 -8.78 10.92
C GLU A 94 17.02 -7.42 10.20
N THR A 95 18.12 -7.05 9.52
CA THR A 95 18.22 -5.82 8.75
C THR A 95 17.29 -5.85 7.53
N GLU A 96 17.20 -6.98 6.81
CA GLU A 96 16.25 -7.17 5.71
C GLU A 96 14.80 -7.06 6.21
N ALA A 97 14.46 -7.65 7.35
CA ALA A 97 13.10 -7.51 7.90
C ALA A 97 12.74 -6.04 8.19
N LYS A 98 13.69 -5.25 8.70
CA LYS A 98 13.51 -3.80 8.92
C LYS A 98 13.40 -3.05 7.59
N PHE A 99 14.25 -3.35 6.61
CA PHE A 99 14.20 -2.75 5.28
C PHE A 99 12.86 -3.01 4.59
N ILE A 100 12.39 -4.27 4.62
CA ILE A 100 11.09 -4.65 4.09
C ILE A 100 10.02 -3.81 4.76
N ASN A 101 9.93 -3.78 6.10
CA ASN A 101 8.92 -2.98 6.78
C ASN A 101 8.96 -1.50 6.36
N ASP A 102 10.14 -0.87 6.41
CA ASP A 102 10.27 0.57 6.21
C ASP A 102 10.01 0.98 4.75
N SER A 103 10.55 0.20 3.79
CA SER A 103 10.33 0.42 2.36
C SER A 103 8.89 0.15 1.96
N TYR A 104 8.21 -0.80 2.61
CA TYR A 104 6.81 -1.12 2.34
C TYR A 104 5.87 0.05 2.67
N TRP A 105 6.14 0.79 3.75
CA TRP A 105 5.39 2.02 4.06
C TRP A 105 5.55 3.12 2.98
N LEU A 106 6.73 3.21 2.35
CA LEU A 106 7.02 4.19 1.30
C LEU A 106 6.47 3.76 -0.06
N LEU A 107 6.63 2.48 -0.38
CA LEU A 107 6.49 1.91 -1.73
C LEU A 107 5.26 1.02 -1.89
N PHE A 108 4.32 1.02 -0.95
CA PHE A 108 3.12 0.19 -1.04
C PHE A 108 2.38 0.22 -2.39
N PRO A 109 2.21 1.38 -3.08
CA PRO A 109 1.58 1.40 -4.39
C PRO A 109 2.24 0.50 -5.44
N PHE A 110 3.55 0.23 -5.31
CA PHE A 110 4.30 -0.66 -6.19
C PHE A 110 4.06 -2.14 -5.89
N HIS A 111 3.83 -2.48 -4.62
CA HIS A 111 3.47 -3.83 -4.19
C HIS A 111 2.15 -4.32 -4.78
N LEU A 112 1.25 -3.41 -5.19
CA LEU A 112 0.05 -3.76 -5.96
C LEU A 112 0.34 -4.45 -7.30
N ALA A 113 1.54 -4.27 -7.86
CA ALA A 113 1.99 -4.89 -9.08
C ALA A 113 3.10 -5.94 -8.85
N TRP A 114 3.93 -5.76 -7.82
CA TRP A 114 5.06 -6.65 -7.53
C TRP A 114 4.66 -7.91 -6.78
N ASP A 115 3.67 -7.83 -5.89
CA ASP A 115 3.34 -8.95 -5.03
C ASP A 115 2.38 -9.91 -5.73
N SER A 116 2.72 -11.20 -5.69
CA SER A 116 1.95 -12.26 -6.33
C SER A 116 1.04 -13.00 -5.35
N GLY A 117 -0.04 -13.61 -5.86
CA GLY A 117 -0.94 -14.45 -5.06
C GLY A 117 -1.89 -13.69 -4.14
N VAL A 118 -1.91 -12.36 -4.22
CA VAL A 118 -2.81 -11.51 -3.45
C VAL A 118 -4.23 -11.56 -4.00
N THR A 119 -5.21 -11.33 -3.13
CA THR A 119 -6.61 -11.15 -3.53
C THR A 119 -6.95 -9.66 -3.48
N LEU A 120 -7.40 -9.11 -4.60
CA LEU A 120 -7.83 -7.72 -4.72
C LEU A 120 -9.37 -7.63 -4.72
N THR A 121 -9.90 -6.67 -3.96
CA THR A 121 -11.36 -6.40 -3.92
C THR A 121 -11.62 -4.91 -4.05
N TYR A 122 -12.50 -4.53 -4.97
CA TYR A 122 -13.00 -3.17 -5.05
C TYR A 122 -14.26 -3.02 -4.21
N ASP A 123 -14.19 -2.19 -3.17
CA ASP A 123 -15.27 -2.05 -2.18
C ASP A 123 -16.20 -0.85 -2.48
N GLY A 124 -16.01 -0.16 -3.61
CA GLY A 124 -16.75 1.05 -3.91
C GLY A 124 -16.37 2.24 -3.01
N PRO A 125 -17.22 3.28 -2.95
CA PRO A 125 -17.10 4.37 -1.99
C PRO A 125 -17.33 3.88 -0.55
N GLN A 126 -16.42 4.21 0.36
CA GLN A 126 -16.41 3.77 1.76
C GLN A 126 -16.10 4.95 2.68
N PRO A 127 -16.67 5.00 3.90
CA PRO A 127 -16.34 6.04 4.87
C PRO A 127 -14.84 6.10 5.15
N ARG A 128 -14.28 7.30 5.17
CA ARG A 128 -12.87 7.49 5.53
C ARG A 128 -12.60 7.09 6.99
N PRO A 129 -11.36 6.68 7.33
CA PRO A 129 -10.97 6.40 8.72
C PRO A 129 -11.15 7.56 9.69
N ASP A 130 -11.17 8.82 9.21
CA ASP A 130 -11.46 10.01 10.02
C ASP A 130 -12.96 10.31 10.19
N GLY A 131 -13.84 9.41 9.73
CA GLY A 131 -15.30 9.51 9.85
C GLY A 131 -15.95 10.48 8.85
N LYS A 132 -15.20 11.11 7.96
CA LYS A 132 -15.72 12.15 7.05
C LYS A 132 -15.89 11.62 5.63
N GLY A 133 -17.06 11.78 5.02
CA GLY A 133 -17.28 11.54 3.57
C GLY A 133 -16.82 10.16 3.05
N PRO A 134 -17.11 9.83 1.79
CA PRO A 134 -16.58 8.62 1.20
C PRO A 134 -15.31 8.87 0.36
N LEU A 135 -14.40 7.90 0.38
CA LEU A 135 -13.39 7.70 -0.66
C LEU A 135 -13.59 6.32 -1.29
N ARG A 136 -13.15 6.14 -2.54
CA ARG A 136 -13.13 4.79 -3.12
C ARG A 136 -12.10 3.95 -2.38
N ARG A 137 -12.40 2.66 -2.20
CA ARG A 137 -11.53 1.75 -1.48
C ARG A 137 -11.17 0.51 -2.30
N LEU A 138 -9.87 0.22 -2.36
CA LEU A 138 -9.31 -1.02 -2.88
C LEU A 138 -8.72 -1.80 -1.70
N SER A 139 -9.13 -3.05 -1.53
CA SER A 139 -8.58 -3.96 -0.53
C SER A 139 -7.61 -4.94 -1.18
N ILE A 140 -6.50 -5.23 -0.50
CA ILE A 140 -5.52 -6.24 -0.88
C ILE A 140 -5.29 -7.17 0.30
N LYS A 141 -5.54 -8.47 0.10
CA LYS A 141 -5.34 -9.52 1.10
C LYS A 141 -4.21 -10.46 0.65
N TYR A 142 -3.26 -10.71 1.55
CA TYR A 142 -2.14 -11.63 1.33
C TYR A 142 -2.53 -13.08 1.65
N PRO A 143 -1.88 -14.08 1.02
CA PRO A 143 -2.07 -15.49 1.35
C PRO A 143 -1.81 -15.79 2.82
N GLU A 144 -2.50 -16.78 3.38
CA GLU A 144 -2.35 -17.21 4.78
C GLU A 144 -0.97 -17.84 5.08
N GLN A 145 -0.18 -18.18 4.06
CA GLN A 145 1.13 -18.81 4.19
C GLN A 145 2.16 -18.16 3.26
N GLY A 146 3.41 -18.08 3.74
CA GLY A 146 4.53 -17.50 3.01
C GLY A 146 4.68 -15.98 3.20
N GLY A 147 5.81 -15.46 2.70
CA GLY A 147 6.13 -14.02 2.80
C GLY A 147 6.36 -13.52 4.23
N PHE A 148 6.50 -12.19 4.37
CA PHE A 148 6.68 -11.51 5.66
C PHE A 148 5.36 -11.04 6.28
N THR A 149 4.26 -11.07 5.51
CA THR A 149 2.93 -10.53 5.87
C THR A 149 1.79 -11.54 5.64
N PRO A 150 1.93 -12.81 6.10
CA PRO A 150 0.92 -13.84 5.84
C PRO A 150 -0.45 -13.46 6.44
N GLY A 151 -1.49 -13.54 5.62
CA GLY A 151 -2.88 -13.26 5.99
C GLY A 151 -3.20 -11.77 6.16
N ASP A 152 -2.23 -10.87 6.04
CA ASP A 152 -2.44 -9.44 6.24
C ASP A 152 -3.41 -8.86 5.20
N LEU A 153 -4.21 -7.90 5.64
CA LEU A 153 -5.14 -7.16 4.82
C LEU A 153 -4.85 -5.66 4.91
N TYR A 154 -4.72 -5.02 3.75
CA TYR A 154 -4.64 -3.58 3.65
C TYR A 154 -5.85 -3.05 2.89
N ARG A 155 -6.43 -1.95 3.37
CA ARG A 155 -7.50 -1.24 2.65
C ARG A 155 -7.02 0.15 2.31
N LEU A 156 -6.94 0.45 1.01
CA LEU A 156 -6.46 1.72 0.48
C LEU A 156 -7.63 2.60 0.09
N TYR A 157 -7.72 3.77 0.70
CA TYR A 157 -8.72 4.78 0.40
C TYR A 157 -8.08 5.83 -0.51
N TYR A 158 -8.59 5.99 -1.73
CA TYR A 158 -7.96 6.80 -2.77
C TYR A 158 -8.93 7.82 -3.39
N ASP A 159 -8.36 8.93 -3.87
CA ASP A 159 -9.10 10.04 -4.49
C ASP A 159 -9.34 9.87 -6.00
N SER A 160 -9.88 10.90 -6.69
CA SER A 160 -10.11 10.92 -8.15
C SER A 160 -8.87 10.69 -8.99
N ASP A 161 -7.71 11.03 -8.45
CA ASP A 161 -6.43 10.96 -9.15
C ASP A 161 -5.68 9.68 -8.81
N TYR A 162 -6.36 8.74 -8.15
CA TYR A 162 -5.81 7.46 -7.68
C TYR A 162 -4.68 7.60 -6.65
N LYS A 163 -4.53 8.78 -6.02
CA LYS A 163 -3.62 8.96 -4.89
C LYS A 163 -4.22 8.36 -3.64
N ILE A 164 -3.43 7.60 -2.89
CA ILE A 164 -3.85 7.05 -1.61
C ILE A 164 -3.93 8.21 -0.61
N ARG A 165 -5.06 8.35 0.08
CA ARG A 165 -5.27 9.37 1.11
C ARG A 165 -5.33 8.79 2.51
N TYR A 166 -5.74 7.53 2.61
CA TYR A 166 -5.67 6.77 3.85
C TYR A 166 -5.40 5.31 3.54
N TRP A 167 -4.88 4.61 4.54
CA TRP A 167 -5.00 3.17 4.55
C TRP A 167 -5.37 2.65 5.93
N THR A 168 -5.88 1.42 5.98
CA THR A 168 -5.97 0.64 7.20
C THR A 168 -5.24 -0.68 7.02
N TYR A 169 -4.46 -1.04 8.03
CA TYR A 169 -3.75 -2.31 8.12
C TYR A 169 -4.46 -3.20 9.14
N HIS A 170 -4.77 -4.42 8.71
CA HIS A 170 -5.47 -5.44 9.47
C HIS A 170 -4.55 -6.66 9.56
N LYS A 171 -3.87 -6.80 10.70
CA LYS A 171 -2.95 -7.92 10.95
C LYS A 171 -3.71 -9.24 10.86
N ASN A 172 -3.20 -10.19 10.08
CA ASN A 172 -3.82 -11.50 9.85
C ASN A 172 -5.32 -11.41 9.46
N GLY A 173 -5.71 -10.34 8.76
CA GLY A 173 -7.09 -10.17 8.30
C GLY A 173 -8.11 -9.86 9.40
N ALA A 174 -7.67 -9.35 10.55
CA ALA A 174 -8.55 -8.95 11.65
C ALA A 174 -9.68 -8.01 11.18
N SER A 175 -10.87 -8.13 11.79
CA SER A 175 -12.03 -7.30 11.41
C SER A 175 -11.77 -5.80 11.64
N GLU A 176 -11.18 -5.48 12.79
CA GLU A 176 -10.78 -4.13 13.18
C GLU A 176 -9.36 -3.81 12.72
N PRO A 177 -9.09 -2.55 12.33
CA PRO A 177 -7.77 -2.16 11.88
C PRO A 177 -6.78 -2.15 13.05
N THR A 178 -5.64 -2.84 12.88
CA THR A 178 -4.50 -2.76 13.79
C THR A 178 -3.85 -1.38 13.72
N ARG A 179 -3.82 -0.77 12.53
CA ARG A 179 -3.37 0.60 12.31
C ARG A 179 -4.24 1.26 11.24
N ALA A 180 -4.46 2.55 11.40
CA ALA A 180 -5.01 3.42 10.37
C ALA A 180 -4.09 4.62 10.23
N THR A 181 -3.82 5.07 9.02
CA THR A 181 -3.09 6.33 8.81
C THR A 181 -3.63 7.08 7.63
N SER A 182 -3.56 8.41 7.68
CA SER A 182 -3.61 9.21 6.46
C SER A 182 -2.32 9.05 5.65
N TRP A 183 -2.38 9.47 4.39
CA TRP A 183 -1.27 9.56 3.44
C TRP A 183 -1.24 11.01 2.95
N GLU A 184 -0.20 11.73 3.35
CA GLU A 184 -0.09 13.19 3.24
C GLU A 184 1.27 13.59 2.65
N GLU A 185 1.46 14.89 2.44
CA GLU A 185 2.70 15.49 1.94
C GLU A 185 3.23 14.80 0.68
N TYR A 186 2.39 14.77 -0.38
CA TYR A 186 2.80 14.22 -1.65
C TYR A 186 3.82 15.15 -2.34
N ALA A 187 5.00 14.62 -2.66
CA ALA A 187 6.04 15.30 -3.41
C ALA A 187 6.53 14.42 -4.56
N THR A 188 6.88 15.04 -5.69
CA THR A 188 7.52 14.33 -6.81
C THR A 188 9.03 14.43 -6.67
N ILE A 189 9.70 13.28 -6.59
CA ILE A 189 11.16 13.20 -6.43
C ILE A 189 11.71 12.43 -7.63
N GLY A 190 12.57 13.09 -8.41
CA GLY A 190 12.90 12.63 -9.75
C GLY A 190 11.63 12.63 -10.62
N SER A 191 11.14 11.45 -10.98
CA SER A 191 9.93 11.27 -11.79
C SER A 191 8.83 10.47 -11.07
N ILE A 192 8.93 10.35 -9.75
CA ILE A 192 8.09 9.48 -8.92
C ILE A 192 7.37 10.29 -7.84
N PRO A 193 6.03 10.28 -7.80
CA PRO A 193 5.25 10.85 -6.69
C PRO A 193 5.31 9.95 -5.44
N PHE A 194 5.78 10.49 -4.33
CA PHE A 194 5.79 9.84 -3.02
C PHE A 194 4.89 10.59 -2.03
N SER A 195 4.19 9.87 -1.16
CA SER A 195 3.58 10.45 0.04
C SER A 195 4.59 10.36 1.18
N LEU A 196 4.98 11.50 1.75
CA LEU A 196 6.10 11.58 2.69
C LEU A 196 5.68 11.61 4.17
N GLU A 197 4.39 11.69 4.47
CA GLU A 197 3.87 11.67 5.84
C GLU A 197 2.71 10.69 6.02
N ARG A 198 2.68 10.00 7.16
CA ARG A 198 1.54 9.20 7.63
C ARG A 198 1.13 9.68 9.01
N ASN A 199 -0.08 10.19 9.16
CA ASN A 199 -0.62 10.57 10.46
C ASN A 199 -1.51 9.46 11.01
N GLY A 200 -1.20 8.97 12.21
CA GLY A 200 -2.07 8.10 12.98
C GLY A 200 -3.31 8.84 13.50
N PRO A 201 -4.37 8.11 13.92
CA PRO A 201 -5.60 8.73 14.39
C PRO A 201 -5.30 9.62 15.60
N ASN A 202 -5.94 10.80 15.64
CA ASN A 202 -5.79 11.78 16.71
C ASN A 202 -4.33 12.19 17.00
N GLY A 203 -3.41 12.07 16.02
CA GLY A 203 -2.00 12.44 16.19
C GLY A 203 -1.22 11.51 17.13
N THR A 204 -1.71 10.29 17.38
CA THR A 204 -1.07 9.31 18.28
C THR A 204 0.33 8.89 17.86
N PHE A 205 0.60 8.90 16.55
CA PHE A 205 1.94 8.72 16.00
C PHE A 205 2.02 9.34 14.60
N LYS A 206 3.25 9.56 14.14
CA LYS A 206 3.55 9.94 12.75
C LYS A 206 4.66 9.06 12.18
N ILE A 207 4.59 8.79 10.89
CA ILE A 207 5.70 8.25 10.11
C ILE A 207 6.09 9.30 9.08
N LEU A 208 7.38 9.61 9.01
CA LEU A 208 7.94 10.60 8.10
C LEU A 208 8.99 9.95 7.21
N PHE A 209 9.02 10.35 5.95
CA PHE A 209 10.07 10.02 5.00
C PHE A 209 10.87 11.27 4.68
N GLN A 210 12.11 11.30 5.17
CA GLN A 210 13.05 12.40 5.00
C GLN A 210 14.17 12.00 4.04
N ASP A 211 14.94 12.98 3.56
CA ASP A 211 16.13 12.77 2.72
C ASP A 211 15.90 11.84 1.51
N VAL A 212 14.69 11.89 0.96
CA VAL A 212 14.30 10.99 -0.12
C VAL A 212 14.96 11.45 -1.42
N THR A 213 15.76 10.59 -2.03
CA THR A 213 16.40 10.87 -3.33
C THR A 213 16.29 9.69 -4.27
N VAL A 214 16.16 9.98 -5.56
CA VAL A 214 16.06 8.98 -6.63
C VAL A 214 17.09 9.28 -7.70
N SER A 215 17.94 8.31 -8.04
CA SER A 215 18.83 8.36 -9.20
C SER A 215 18.33 7.44 -10.32
N HIS A 216 18.58 7.81 -11.57
CA HIS A 216 18.15 7.10 -12.78
C HIS A 216 19.32 6.77 -13.69
#